data_AF-A0A3C1WTU1-F1
#
_entry.id   AF-A0A3C1WTU1-F1
#
_cell.length_a   1.000
_cell.length_b   1.000
_cell.length_c   1.000
_cell.angle_alpha   90.00
_cell.angle_beta   90.00
_cell.angle_gamma   90.00
#
_symmetry.space_group_name_H-M   'P 1'
#
loop_
_entity.id
_entity.type
_entity.pdbx_description
1 polymer ?
#
loop_
_entity_poly.entity_id
_entity_poly.type
_entity_poly.pdbx_seq_one_letter_code
_entity_poly.pdbx_strand_id
1 'polypeptide(L)'
;MIHPSYVELMKVVNEGTDVGEEPVVNSRYSIVCATAKRARQIIDGKEPLIDYHEKDKPLSIAVKELYEGELRILNDDEAAEMAEQEKKVKEIIKQRREEAEALAKAQEKEEKEKAAEDDAEADPDAVSDEDSVDIDDAVDVDDASDDEADDSSTDESDS
;
A
#
# COMPACT_ATOMS: atom_id res chain seq x y z
N MET A 1 -19.79 30.07 5.46
CA MET A 1 -18.66 30.92 5.07
C MET A 1 -18.85 31.33 3.62
N ILE A 2 -18.38 32.52 3.26
CA ILE A 2 -18.32 32.95 1.87
C ILE A 2 -17.20 32.15 1.21
N HIS A 3 -17.53 31.45 0.12
CA HIS A 3 -16.54 30.75 -0.69
C HIS A 3 -15.76 31.75 -1.54
N PRO A 4 -14.48 31.45 -1.89
CA PRO A 4 -13.68 32.33 -2.71
C PRO A 4 -14.39 32.63 -4.03
N SER A 5 -14.30 33.88 -4.45
CA SER A 5 -14.86 34.31 -5.73
C SER A 5 -14.04 33.74 -6.89
N TYR A 6 -14.66 33.65 -8.07
CA TYR A 6 -13.97 33.24 -9.29
C TYR A 6 -12.67 34.02 -9.54
N VAL A 7 -12.69 35.32 -9.28
CA VAL A 7 -11.54 36.20 -9.50
C VAL A 7 -10.39 35.86 -8.57
N GLU A 8 -10.69 35.46 -7.33
CA GLU A 8 -9.69 35.04 -6.35
C GLU A 8 -9.07 33.71 -6.76
N LEU A 9 -9.88 32.72 -7.18
CA LEU A 9 -9.38 31.44 -7.68
C LEU A 9 -8.45 31.63 -8.89
N MET A 10 -8.79 32.53 -9.80
CA MET A 10 -7.97 32.79 -10.99
C MET A 10 -6.65 33.49 -10.65
N LYS A 11 -6.59 34.26 -9.55
CA LYS A 11 -5.35 34.83 -9.05
C LYS A 11 -4.46 33.76 -8.44
N VAL A 12 -4.99 33.00 -7.46
CA VAL A 12 -4.24 31.94 -6.77
C VAL A 12 -3.62 30.95 -7.75
N VAL A 13 -4.38 30.54 -8.78
CA VAL A 13 -3.89 29.57 -9.78
C VAL A 13 -2.74 30.13 -10.63
N ASN A 14 -2.76 31.43 -10.94
CA ASN A 14 -1.76 32.05 -11.79
C ASN A 14 -0.63 32.75 -11.01
N GLU A 15 -0.74 32.90 -9.68
CA GLU A 15 0.26 33.56 -8.82
C GLU A 15 1.62 32.83 -8.81
N GLY A 16 1.65 31.54 -9.12
CA GLY A 16 2.87 30.73 -9.23
C GLY A 16 3.45 30.61 -10.64
N THR A 17 2.97 31.38 -11.61
CA THR A 17 3.50 31.40 -12.99
C THR A 17 4.49 32.55 -13.11
N ASP A 18 5.71 32.27 -13.57
CA ASP A 18 6.74 33.30 -13.71
C ASP A 18 6.31 34.39 -14.70
N VAL A 19 6.68 35.64 -14.41
CA VAL A 19 6.33 36.82 -15.21
C VAL A 19 6.96 36.69 -16.60
N GLY A 20 6.21 36.13 -17.55
CA GLY A 20 6.67 35.87 -18.92
C GLY A 20 6.16 34.57 -19.52
N GLU A 21 5.67 33.62 -18.71
CA GLU A 21 5.01 32.41 -19.19
C GLU A 21 3.52 32.64 -19.48
N GLU A 22 2.97 31.86 -20.42
CA GLU A 22 1.53 31.91 -20.70
C GLU A 22 0.74 31.51 -19.44
N PRO A 23 -0.35 32.23 -19.11
CA PRO A 23 -1.13 31.93 -17.92
C PRO A 23 -1.67 30.49 -17.99
N VAL A 24 -1.39 29.70 -16.96
CA VAL A 24 -1.84 28.31 -16.85
C VAL A 24 -3.36 28.20 -17.04
N VAL A 25 -4.09 29.21 -16.55
CA VAL A 25 -5.54 29.27 -16.73
C VAL A 25 -5.99 30.64 -17.21
N ASN A 26 -6.45 30.69 -18.46
CA ASN A 26 -7.08 31.86 -19.09
C ASN A 26 -8.62 31.81 -19.12
N SER A 27 -9.21 30.66 -18.79
CA SER A 27 -10.66 30.45 -18.94
C SER A 27 -11.31 29.99 -17.65
N ARG A 28 -12.58 30.42 -17.44
CA ARG A 28 -13.37 29.96 -16.29
C ARG A 28 -13.61 28.46 -16.33
N TYR A 29 -13.73 27.92 -17.54
CA TYR A 29 -14.03 26.51 -17.78
C TYR A 29 -12.90 25.61 -17.30
N SER A 30 -11.64 26.03 -17.41
CA SER A 30 -10.50 25.23 -16.94
C SER A 30 -10.58 24.99 -15.42
N ILE A 31 -10.91 26.03 -14.64
CA ILE A 31 -11.10 25.92 -13.18
C ILE A 31 -12.25 24.96 -12.85
N VAL A 32 -13.38 25.10 -13.54
CA VAL A 32 -14.56 24.24 -13.32
C VAL A 32 -14.24 22.78 -13.67
N CYS A 33 -13.55 22.53 -14.79
CA CYS A 33 -13.15 21.20 -15.20
C CYS A 33 -12.16 20.56 -14.21
N ALA A 34 -11.17 21.31 -13.74
CA ALA A 34 -10.19 20.82 -12.77
C ALA A 34 -10.83 20.46 -11.42
N THR A 35 -11.62 21.38 -10.86
CA THR A 35 -12.34 21.15 -9.60
C THR A 35 -13.37 20.02 -9.71
N ALA A 36 -14.05 19.87 -10.86
CA ALA A 36 -14.95 18.76 -11.09
C ALA A 36 -14.22 17.41 -11.20
N LYS A 37 -13.08 17.36 -11.88
CA LYS A 37 -12.23 16.15 -11.93
C LYS A 37 -11.73 15.77 -10.54
N ARG A 38 -11.26 16.74 -9.76
CA ARG A 38 -10.81 16.50 -8.39
C ARG A 38 -11.94 16.04 -7.47
N ALA A 39 -13.12 16.66 -7.57
CA ALA A 39 -14.30 16.21 -6.82
C ALA A 39 -14.67 14.75 -7.10
N ARG A 40 -14.54 14.29 -8.35
CA ARG A 40 -14.73 12.86 -8.69
C ARG A 40 -13.69 11.98 -8.02
N GLN A 41 -12.43 12.39 -7.99
CA GLN A 41 -11.39 11.64 -7.29
C GLN A 41 -11.68 11.47 -5.81
N ILE A 42 -12.22 12.52 -5.15
CA ILE A 42 -12.65 12.46 -3.75
C ILE A 42 -13.81 11.46 -3.58
N ILE A 43 -14.77 11.45 -4.53
CA ILE A 43 -15.88 10.50 -4.53
C ILE A 43 -15.38 9.05 -4.75
N ASP A 44 -14.36 8.87 -5.58
CA ASP A 44 -13.71 7.57 -5.84
C ASP A 44 -12.85 7.09 -4.66
N GLY A 45 -12.82 7.83 -3.54
CA GLY A 45 -12.15 7.45 -2.30
C GLY A 45 -10.73 7.98 -2.16
N LYS A 46 -10.28 8.92 -3.02
CA LYS A 46 -9.01 9.61 -2.76
C LYS A 46 -9.18 10.58 -1.59
N GLU A 47 -8.22 10.54 -0.67
CA GLU A 47 -8.20 11.44 0.47
C GLU A 47 -8.06 12.91 0.02
N PRO A 48 -8.84 13.81 0.62
CA PRO A 48 -8.63 15.25 0.48
C PRO A 48 -7.24 15.68 0.95
N LEU A 49 -6.68 16.71 0.31
CA LEU A 49 -5.38 17.29 0.71
C LEU A 49 -5.50 18.27 1.89
N ILE A 50 -6.72 18.71 2.20
CA ILE A 50 -7.02 19.68 3.24
C ILE A 50 -7.89 19.05 4.32
N ASP A 51 -7.90 19.69 5.49
CA ASP A 51 -8.85 19.36 6.53
C ASP A 51 -10.29 19.58 6.05
N TYR A 52 -11.11 18.55 6.21
CA TYR A 52 -12.51 18.57 5.80
C TYR A 52 -13.41 17.99 6.87
N HIS A 53 -14.65 18.44 6.87
CA HIS A 53 -15.70 17.79 7.63
C HIS A 53 -16.41 16.77 6.73
N GLU A 54 -16.82 15.64 7.29
CA GLU A 54 -17.55 14.59 6.54
C GLU A 54 -18.83 15.09 5.84
N LYS A 55 -19.40 16.20 6.32
CA LYS A 55 -20.60 16.83 5.74
C LYS A 55 -20.29 17.75 4.55
N ASP A 56 -19.02 18.06 4.30
CA ASP A 56 -18.64 18.92 3.18
C ASP A 56 -18.85 18.18 1.85
N LYS A 57 -19.39 18.90 0.87
CA LYS A 57 -19.57 18.32 -0.47
C LYS A 57 -18.20 18.15 -1.14
N PRO A 58 -17.97 17.06 -1.89
CA PRO A 58 -16.69 16.82 -2.58
C PRO A 58 -16.25 17.99 -3.48
N LEU A 59 -17.21 18.66 -4.14
CA LEU A 59 -16.93 19.84 -4.95
C LEU A 59 -16.45 21.03 -4.11
N SER A 60 -17.03 21.24 -2.93
CA SER A 60 -16.62 22.31 -2.03
C SER A 60 -15.21 22.07 -1.49
N ILE A 61 -14.85 20.82 -1.21
CA ILE A 61 -13.49 20.42 -0.81
C ILE A 61 -12.52 20.73 -1.95
N ALA A 62 -12.81 20.27 -3.17
CA ALA A 62 -11.94 20.53 -4.33
C ALA A 62 -11.71 22.03 -4.63
N VAL A 63 -12.72 22.88 -4.40
CA VAL A 63 -12.57 24.34 -4.56
C VAL A 63 -11.69 24.94 -3.46
N LYS A 64 -11.81 24.45 -2.23
CA LYS A 64 -10.93 24.87 -1.12
C LYS A 64 -9.49 24.42 -1.36
N GLU A 65 -9.27 23.17 -1.80
CA GLU A 65 -7.95 22.65 -2.16
C GLU A 65 -7.27 23.51 -3.24
N LEU A 66 -8.04 23.97 -4.24
CA LEU A 66 -7.54 24.89 -5.26
C LEU A 66 -7.19 26.27 -4.70
N TYR A 67 -7.99 26.78 -3.77
CA TYR A 67 -7.79 28.09 -3.17
C TYR A 67 -6.61 28.12 -2.19
N GLU A 68 -6.36 27.03 -1.47
CA GLU A 68 -5.23 26.87 -0.56
C GLU A 68 -3.92 26.54 -1.31
N GLY A 69 -4.01 26.25 -2.61
CA GLY A 69 -2.86 25.95 -3.47
C GLY A 69 -2.43 24.47 -3.48
N GLU A 70 -3.11 23.62 -2.72
CA GLU A 70 -2.89 22.17 -2.64
C GLU A 70 -3.28 21.44 -3.94
N LEU A 71 -4.18 22.04 -4.73
CA LEU A 71 -4.55 21.56 -6.07
C LEU A 71 -3.94 22.46 -7.15
N ARG A 72 -3.00 21.95 -7.95
CA ARG A 72 -2.46 22.64 -9.14
C ARG A 72 -3.13 22.14 -10.42
N ILE A 73 -3.39 23.08 -11.33
CA ILE A 73 -3.84 22.79 -12.70
C ILE A 73 -2.58 22.72 -13.56
N LEU A 74 -2.41 21.62 -14.30
CA LEU A 74 -1.30 21.45 -15.24
C LEU A 74 -1.75 21.89 -16.63
N ASN A 75 -0.82 22.42 -17.41
CA ASN A 75 -1.03 22.71 -18.82
C ASN A 75 -1.05 21.41 -19.66
N ASP A 76 -1.59 21.48 -20.87
CA ASP A 76 -1.74 20.31 -21.74
C ASP A 76 -0.39 19.64 -22.06
N ASP A 77 0.68 20.42 -22.23
CA ASP A 77 2.04 19.92 -22.47
C ASP A 77 2.60 19.19 -21.24
N GLU A 78 2.50 19.78 -20.05
CA GLU A 78 2.93 19.16 -18.79
C GLU A 78 2.13 17.89 -18.48
N ALA A 79 0.82 17.91 -18.76
CA ALA A 79 -0.05 16.76 -18.58
C ALA A 79 0.33 15.62 -19.54
N ALA A 80 0.73 15.93 -20.78
CA ALA A 80 1.19 14.94 -21.74
C ALA A 80 2.51 14.30 -21.29
N GLU A 81 3.48 15.09 -20.83
CA GLU A 81 4.77 14.58 -20.33
C GLU A 81 4.59 13.67 -19.11
N MET A 82 3.77 14.09 -18.13
CA MET A 82 3.43 13.29 -16.95
C MET A 82 2.75 11.96 -17.34
N ALA A 83 1.83 11.99 -18.30
CA ALA A 83 1.15 10.79 -18.78
C ALA A 83 2.11 9.82 -19.50
N GLU A 84 3.13 10.32 -20.20
CA GLU A 84 4.18 9.48 -20.77
C GLU A 84 5.08 8.87 -19.69
N GLN A 85 5.46 9.66 -18.68
CA GLN A 85 6.26 9.19 -17.55
C GLN A 85 5.52 8.11 -16.77
N GLU A 86 4.23 8.28 -16.49
CA GLU A 86 3.42 7.25 -15.84
C GLU A 86 3.37 5.94 -16.63
N LYS A 87 3.29 6.01 -17.96
CA LYS A 87 3.33 4.80 -18.82
C LYS A 87 4.69 4.11 -18.73
N LYS A 88 5.78 4.87 -18.82
CA LYS A 88 7.15 4.34 -18.67
C LYS A 88 7.34 3.70 -17.30
N VAL A 89 6.87 4.34 -16.22
CA VAL A 89 6.95 3.79 -14.86
C VAL A 89 6.13 2.50 -14.72
N LYS A 90 4.89 2.47 -15.24
CA LYS A 90 4.06 1.25 -15.24
C LYS A 90 4.71 0.12 -16.03
N GLU A 91 5.36 0.44 -17.15
CA GLU A 91 6.09 -0.54 -17.96
C GLU A 91 7.32 -1.08 -17.22
N ILE A 92 8.10 -0.20 -16.57
CA ILE A 92 9.24 -0.59 -15.74
C ILE A 92 8.80 -1.48 -14.56
N ILE A 93 7.71 -1.14 -13.88
CA ILE A 93 7.16 -1.96 -12.78
C ILE A 93 6.74 -3.33 -13.28
N LYS A 94 6.13 -3.39 -14.47
CA LYS A 94 5.72 -4.65 -15.11
C LYS A 94 6.94 -5.52 -15.44
N GLN A 95 7.95 -4.94 -16.09
CA GLN A 95 9.19 -5.65 -16.43
C GLN A 95 9.89 -6.20 -15.18
N ARG A 96 10.03 -5.39 -14.13
CA ARG A 96 10.64 -5.82 -12.87
C ARG A 96 9.86 -6.92 -12.16
N ARG A 97 8.53 -6.90 -12.24
CA ARG A 97 7.68 -7.96 -11.67
C ARG A 97 7.90 -9.28 -12.40
N GLU A 98 7.96 -9.25 -13.73
CA GLU A 98 8.21 -10.44 -14.56
C GLU A 98 9.62 -11.00 -14.35
N GLU A 99 10.63 -10.13 -14.23
CA GLU A 99 12.01 -10.51 -13.90
C GLU A 99 12.12 -11.14 -12.50
N ALA A 100 11.46 -10.56 -11.50
CA ALA A 100 11.43 -11.10 -10.13
C ALA A 100 10.72 -12.47 -10.07
N GLU A 101 9.63 -12.65 -10.81
CA GLU A 101 8.92 -13.93 -10.90
C GLU A 101 9.77 -15.01 -11.60
N ALA A 102 10.52 -14.63 -12.65
CA ALA A 102 11.44 -15.55 -13.32
C ALA A 102 12.61 -15.99 -12.44
N LEU A 103 13.17 -15.07 -11.64
CA LEU A 103 14.23 -15.37 -10.66
C LEU A 103 13.73 -16.28 -9.54
N ALA A 104 12.53 -16.03 -8.99
CA ALA A 104 11.91 -16.89 -7.99
C ALA A 104 11.69 -18.32 -8.53
N LYS A 105 11.22 -18.44 -9.77
CA LYS A 105 11.01 -19.74 -10.43
C LYS A 105 12.32 -20.47 -10.75
N ALA A 106 13.41 -19.74 -10.97
CA ALA A 106 14.74 -20.31 -11.14
C ALA A 106 15.31 -20.82 -9.81
N GLN A 107 15.17 -20.04 -8.73
CA GLN A 107 15.59 -20.43 -7.38
C GLN A 107 14.82 -21.64 -6.85
N GLU A 108 13.51 -21.69 -7.08
CA GLU A 108 12.67 -22.83 -6.69
C GLU A 108 13.03 -24.11 -7.47
N LYS A 109 13.50 -23.96 -8.71
CA LYS A 109 14.03 -25.07 -9.52
C LYS A 109 15.41 -25.53 -9.03
N GLU A 110 16.27 -24.59 -8.63
CA GLU A 110 17.60 -24.86 -8.07
C GLU A 110 17.50 -25.54 -6.68
N GLU A 111 16.56 -25.12 -5.83
CA GLU A 111 16.26 -25.80 -4.55
C GLU A 111 15.69 -27.20 -4.75
N LYS A 112 14.87 -27.40 -5.79
CA LYS A 112 14.37 -28.74 -6.16
C LYS A 112 15.46 -29.66 -6.70
N GLU A 113 16.44 -29.13 -7.43
CA GLU A 113 17.60 -29.90 -7.91
C GLU A 113 18.57 -30.22 -6.77
N LYS A 114 18.80 -29.30 -5.83
CA LYS A 114 19.60 -29.59 -4.62
C LYS A 114 18.96 -30.62 -3.68
N ALA A 115 17.65 -30.61 -3.53
CA ALA A 115 16.93 -31.61 -2.72
C ALA A 115 16.95 -33.02 -3.35
N ALA A 116 17.22 -33.14 -4.66
CA ALA A 116 17.34 -34.42 -5.35
C ALA A 116 18.77 -35.01 -5.28
N GLU A 117 19.77 -34.23 -4.86
CA GLU A 117 21.16 -34.66 -4.73
C GLU A 117 21.49 -35.19 -3.31
N ASP A 118 20.69 -34.87 -2.30
CA ASP A 118 20.87 -35.33 -0.89
C ASP A 118 20.27 -36.73 -0.61
N ASP A 119 19.47 -37.30 -1.52
CA ASP A 119 18.87 -38.65 -1.38
C ASP A 119 19.76 -39.79 -1.94
N ALA A 120 20.96 -39.47 -2.45
CA ALA A 120 21.86 -40.44 -3.09
C ALA A 120 22.95 -41.04 -2.16
N GLU A 121 23.04 -40.64 -0.89
CA GLU A 121 23.87 -41.30 0.14
C GLU A 121 23.00 -41.87 1.28
N ALA A 122 22.07 -42.77 0.95
CA ALA A 122 21.57 -43.76 1.90
C ALA A 122 22.11 -45.14 1.49
N ASP A 123 23.28 -45.48 2.03
CA ASP A 123 23.97 -46.75 1.85
C ASP A 123 23.05 -47.94 2.26
N PRO A 124 22.69 -48.86 1.35
CA PRO A 124 21.72 -49.91 1.63
C PRO A 124 22.38 -51.20 2.10
N ASP A 125 23.34 -51.20 3.03
CA ASP A 125 23.81 -52.46 3.64
C ASP A 125 24.62 -52.24 4.93
N ALA A 126 23.95 -52.34 6.08
CA ALA A 126 24.59 -52.73 7.34
C ALA A 126 23.60 -53.49 8.23
N VAL A 127 23.48 -54.79 7.97
CA VAL A 127 22.91 -55.75 8.91
C VAL A 127 23.89 -56.00 10.08
N SER A 128 23.40 -55.90 11.31
CA SER A 128 23.89 -56.71 12.43
C SER A 128 22.78 -56.90 13.45
N ASP A 129 22.13 -58.06 13.37
CA ASP A 129 21.52 -58.75 14.51
C ASP A 129 22.47 -58.71 15.72
N GLU A 130 21.96 -58.46 16.94
CA GLU A 130 22.01 -59.39 18.08
C GLU A 130 21.16 -58.83 19.24
N ASP A 131 20.31 -59.71 19.77
CA ASP A 131 19.51 -59.57 20.99
C ASP A 131 20.27 -58.94 22.17
N SER A 132 19.62 -58.02 22.90
CA SER A 132 19.91 -57.88 24.34
C SER A 132 18.77 -57.27 25.17
N VAL A 133 18.10 -58.18 25.87
CA VAL A 133 17.74 -58.15 27.30
C VAL A 133 16.61 -57.22 27.78
N ASP A 134 15.53 -57.88 28.18
CA ASP A 134 14.49 -57.44 29.10
C ASP A 134 15.02 -56.69 30.33
N ILE A 135 14.56 -55.46 30.55
CA ILE A 135 14.45 -54.87 31.89
C ILE A 135 13.01 -54.35 32.03
N ASP A 136 12.16 -55.23 32.58
CA ASP A 136 11.06 -54.82 33.44
C ASP A 136 11.68 -54.32 34.75
N ASP A 137 11.57 -53.03 35.05
CA ASP A 137 11.51 -52.59 36.45
C ASP A 137 10.56 -51.39 36.57
N ALA A 138 9.42 -51.68 37.17
CA ALA A 138 8.43 -50.73 37.57
C ALA A 138 8.93 -49.93 38.78
N VAL A 139 8.81 -48.61 38.72
CA VAL A 139 8.51 -47.81 39.92
C VAL A 139 7.57 -46.68 39.55
N ASP A 140 6.31 -46.87 39.95
CA ASP A 140 5.33 -45.84 40.24
C ASP A 140 5.94 -44.68 41.03
N VAL A 141 5.75 -43.45 40.56
CA VAL A 141 5.44 -42.30 41.43
C VAL A 141 4.41 -41.43 40.71
N ASP A 142 3.18 -41.57 41.18
CA ASP A 142 2.05 -40.67 41.00
C ASP A 142 2.37 -39.20 41.34
N ASP A 143 1.47 -38.33 40.86
CA ASP A 143 0.98 -37.15 41.57
C ASP A 143 1.84 -35.86 41.54
N ALA A 144 1.47 -34.93 40.65
CA ALA A 144 1.00 -33.62 41.09
C ALA A 144 0.47 -32.81 39.89
N SER A 145 -0.85 -32.69 39.86
CA SER A 145 -1.60 -31.58 39.28
C SER A 145 -1.10 -30.21 39.77
N ASP A 146 -1.01 -29.23 38.87
CA ASP A 146 -1.46 -27.87 39.19
C ASP A 146 -1.82 -27.15 37.88
N ASP A 147 -3.09 -27.31 37.51
CA ASP A 147 -3.80 -26.55 36.49
C ASP A 147 -4.40 -25.35 37.23
N GLU A 148 -3.78 -24.18 37.13
CA GLU A 148 -4.36 -22.93 37.64
C GLU A 148 -4.46 -21.92 36.49
N ALA A 149 -5.67 -21.89 35.93
CA ALA A 149 -6.18 -20.79 35.16
C ALA A 149 -6.70 -19.72 36.13
N ASP A 150 -6.10 -18.54 36.16
CA ASP A 150 -6.70 -17.35 36.77
C ASP A 150 -7.12 -16.35 35.68
N ASP A 151 -8.44 -16.28 35.51
CA ASP A 151 -9.24 -15.34 34.74
C ASP A 151 -9.37 -14.02 35.50
N SER A 152 -8.60 -13.00 35.09
CA SER A 152 -8.82 -11.63 35.55
C SER A 152 -9.55 -10.81 34.49
N SER A 153 -10.86 -11.03 34.38
CA SER A 153 -11.80 -10.02 33.86
C SER A 153 -11.93 -8.89 34.90
N THR A 154 -11.43 -7.70 34.58
CA THR A 154 -11.74 -6.47 35.32
C THR A 154 -12.67 -5.62 34.47
N ASP A 155 -13.96 -5.77 34.77
CA ASP A 155 -15.03 -4.83 34.48
C ASP A 155 -14.83 -3.60 35.39
N GLU A 156 -14.32 -2.50 34.83
CA GLU A 156 -14.46 -1.18 35.46
C GLU A 156 -15.56 -0.40 34.75
N SER A 157 -16.75 -0.54 35.31
CA SER A 157 -17.78 0.48 35.27
C SER A 157 -17.46 1.54 36.33
N ASP A 158 -17.19 2.78 35.94
CA ASP A 158 -17.37 3.92 36.87
C ASP A 158 -18.01 5.13 36.16
N SER A 159 -19.21 5.44 36.67
CA SER A 159 -19.93 6.73 36.83
C SER A 159 -20.06 7.74 35.68
#